data_AF-A0A2E2UE71-F1
#
_entry.id   AF-A0A2E2UE71-F1
#
_cell.length_a   1.000
_cell.length_b   1.000
_cell.length_c   1.000
_cell.angle_alpha   90.00
_cell.angle_beta   90.00
_cell.angle_gamma   90.00
#
_symmetry.space_group_name_H-M   'P 1'
#
loop_
_entity.id
_entity.type
_entity.pdbx_description
1 polymer ?
#
loop_
_entity_poly.entity_id
_entity_poly.type
_entity_poly.pdbx_seq_one_letter_code
_entity_poly.pdbx_strand_id
1 'polypeptide(L)'
;MLDYANGIQNTSSQELTIAQKILGEFLKVKRSISDCDENCHHCQVPHLDKVYESVRKNHPIEFVLPAFPGKSPNLNKVLGHLPDLAEEQSLIFLNSLCETIQEIYTPGAKIIICSDGRVFSDVVGMKEDHVTEYQMSIDSLITELKLSHLSTFHLDEIAPGESFEAIREALVLTHGRSIEQIRSDVKRGQAESAHSEIHRMYCGLVKFLVEDQLHPEIKISKSQIQKQSRKKAYHMIQRSNAWTNLIEELFPSAVRLSIHPQACGSKKLGIQLLGKETWMTPWHGVAVKIDGKLRLMKRWQAEELGANLVRDRNGKARYFEVAQ
;
A
#
# COMPACT_ATOMS: atom_id res chain seq x y z
N MET A 1 47.26 5.93 -13.03
CA MET A 1 46.14 6.90 -13.02
C MET A 1 45.08 6.59 -14.07
N LEU A 2 45.44 6.20 -15.30
CA LEU A 2 44.47 5.80 -16.34
C LEU A 2 43.71 4.49 -16.01
N ASP A 3 44.38 3.47 -15.46
CA ASP A 3 43.71 2.21 -15.06
C ASP A 3 42.76 2.36 -13.87
N TYR A 4 43.05 3.30 -12.97
CA TYR A 4 42.17 3.62 -11.83
C TYR A 4 40.92 4.39 -12.29
N ALA A 5 41.06 5.31 -13.25
CA ALA A 5 39.94 6.04 -13.84
C ALA A 5 39.04 5.14 -14.68
N ASN A 6 39.61 4.21 -15.46
CA ASN A 6 38.88 3.20 -16.22
C ASN A 6 38.16 2.20 -15.29
N GLY A 7 38.80 1.80 -14.18
CA GLY A 7 38.17 0.96 -13.15
C GLY A 7 36.95 1.63 -12.50
N ILE A 8 37.07 2.90 -12.11
CA ILE A 8 35.97 3.67 -11.50
C ILE A 8 34.80 3.87 -12.48
N GLN A 9 35.08 4.19 -13.75
CA GLN A 9 34.03 4.33 -14.77
C GLN A 9 33.30 3.01 -15.06
N ASN A 10 34.03 1.88 -15.07
CA ASN A 10 33.45 0.56 -15.31
C ASN A 10 32.61 0.07 -14.12
N THR A 11 33.07 0.30 -12.88
CA THR A 11 32.31 -0.02 -11.67
C THR A 11 31.02 0.81 -11.54
N SER A 12 31.10 2.12 -11.80
CA SER A 12 29.91 2.99 -11.79
C SER A 12 28.89 2.59 -12.86
N SER A 13 29.35 2.13 -14.03
CA SER A 13 28.48 1.59 -15.09
C SER A 13 27.81 0.27 -14.69
N GLN A 14 28.51 -0.60 -13.97
CA GLN A 14 27.98 -1.87 -13.48
C GLN A 14 26.95 -1.67 -12.37
N GLU A 15 27.22 -0.81 -11.39
CA GLU A 15 26.30 -0.45 -10.31
C GLU A 15 24.99 0.14 -10.85
N LEU A 16 25.09 1.03 -11.83
CA LEU A 16 23.93 1.61 -12.50
C LEU A 16 23.09 0.54 -13.22
N THR A 17 23.75 -0.39 -13.90
CA THR A 17 23.09 -1.51 -14.58
C THR A 17 22.35 -2.41 -13.59
N ILE A 18 22.95 -2.69 -12.43
CA ILE A 18 22.30 -3.45 -11.34
C ILE A 18 21.06 -2.68 -10.84
N ALA A 19 21.19 -1.39 -10.57
CA ALA A 19 20.08 -0.57 -10.09
C ALA A 19 18.90 -0.54 -11.09
N GLN A 20 19.18 -0.44 -12.39
CA GLN A 20 18.17 -0.50 -13.44
C GLN A 20 17.47 -1.87 -13.51
N LYS A 21 18.23 -2.97 -13.40
CA LYS A 21 17.66 -4.34 -13.36
C LYS A 21 16.73 -4.52 -12.18
N ILE A 22 17.14 -4.05 -10.99
CA ILE A 22 16.33 -4.13 -9.77
C ILE A 22 15.02 -3.34 -9.93
N LEU A 23 15.07 -2.12 -10.44
CA LEU A 23 13.86 -1.35 -10.72
C LEU A 23 12.98 -2.02 -11.78
N GLY A 24 13.58 -2.68 -12.78
CA GLY A 24 12.89 -3.49 -13.76
C GLY A 24 12.01 -4.57 -13.14
N GLU A 25 12.49 -5.27 -12.10
CA GLU A 25 11.69 -6.31 -11.40
C GLU A 25 10.41 -5.73 -10.76
N PHE A 26 10.49 -4.55 -10.14
CA PHE A 26 9.29 -3.86 -9.63
C PHE A 26 8.36 -3.40 -10.75
N LEU A 27 8.90 -2.98 -11.89
CA LEU A 27 8.10 -2.51 -13.01
C LEU A 27 7.31 -3.63 -13.70
N LYS A 28 7.77 -4.89 -13.65
CA LYS A 28 7.01 -6.06 -14.13
C LYS A 28 5.71 -6.30 -13.38
N VAL A 29 5.64 -5.84 -12.13
CA VAL A 29 4.50 -6.03 -11.22
C VAL A 29 3.83 -4.71 -10.85
N LYS A 30 4.04 -3.66 -11.66
CA LYS A 30 3.57 -2.32 -11.32
C LYS A 30 2.06 -2.14 -11.43
N ARG A 31 1.55 -1.23 -10.61
CA ARG A 31 0.23 -0.59 -10.78
C ARG A 31 0.42 0.74 -11.48
N SER A 32 0.11 0.78 -12.77
CA SER A 32 0.29 1.98 -13.60
C SER A 32 -1.02 2.36 -14.28
N ILE A 33 -1.29 3.67 -14.37
CA ILE A 33 -2.33 4.21 -15.27
C ILE A 33 -1.80 4.42 -16.70
N SER A 34 -0.49 4.31 -16.89
CA SER A 34 0.20 4.44 -18.17
C SER A 34 0.63 3.06 -18.69
N ASP A 35 0.53 2.83 -19.99
CA ASP A 35 1.01 1.62 -20.64
C ASP A 35 2.53 1.72 -20.87
N CYS A 36 3.29 1.41 -19.82
CA CYS A 36 4.75 1.45 -19.84
C CYS A 36 5.25 0.04 -19.56
N ASP A 37 6.35 -0.38 -20.18
CA ASP A 37 6.97 -1.68 -19.92
C ASP A 37 7.90 -1.66 -18.69
N GLU A 38 8.58 -2.78 -18.44
CA GLU A 38 9.58 -2.96 -17.39
C GLU A 38 10.88 -2.19 -17.59
N ASN A 39 11.17 -1.74 -18.82
CA ASN A 39 12.39 -1.01 -19.18
C ASN A 39 12.16 0.51 -19.29
N CYS A 40 10.98 0.98 -18.93
CA CYS A 40 10.60 2.38 -19.06
C CYS A 40 11.49 3.30 -18.20
N HIS A 41 12.42 4.00 -18.86
CA HIS A 41 13.38 4.88 -18.20
C HIS A 41 12.70 5.97 -17.36
N HIS A 42 11.63 6.58 -17.86
CA HIS A 42 10.87 7.60 -17.14
C HIS A 42 10.29 7.08 -15.81
N CYS A 43 9.89 5.80 -15.74
CA CYS A 43 9.45 5.18 -14.48
C CYS A 43 10.61 4.89 -13.52
N GLN A 44 11.82 4.64 -14.04
CA GLN A 44 12.98 4.30 -13.22
C GLN A 44 13.66 5.55 -12.62
N VAL A 45 13.77 6.63 -13.40
CA VAL A 45 14.50 7.86 -13.04
C VAL A 45 14.18 8.39 -11.62
N PRO A 46 12.91 8.50 -11.18
CA PRO A 46 12.60 9.03 -9.85
C PRO A 46 13.13 8.20 -8.67
N HIS A 47 13.53 6.95 -8.93
CA HIS A 47 13.95 5.99 -7.91
C HIS A 47 15.42 5.59 -8.03
N LEU A 48 16.03 5.89 -9.18
CA LEU A 48 17.34 5.38 -9.58
C LEU A 48 18.43 5.79 -8.59
N ASP A 49 18.46 7.06 -8.18
CA ASP A 49 19.48 7.56 -7.26
C ASP A 49 19.49 6.81 -5.92
N LYS A 50 18.30 6.51 -5.36
CA LYS A 50 18.17 5.80 -4.08
C LYS A 50 18.66 4.35 -4.18
N VAL A 51 18.29 3.67 -5.27
CA VAL A 51 18.72 2.29 -5.53
C VAL A 51 20.22 2.25 -5.82
N TYR A 52 20.70 3.12 -6.70
CA TYR A 52 22.12 3.23 -7.06
C TYR A 52 22.98 3.51 -5.84
N GLU A 53 22.61 4.46 -4.99
CA GLU A 53 23.36 4.76 -3.76
C GLU A 53 23.43 3.58 -2.79
N SER A 54 22.37 2.77 -2.71
CA SER A 54 22.36 1.55 -1.89
C SER A 54 23.28 0.47 -2.47
N VAL A 55 23.24 0.27 -3.79
CA VAL A 55 24.11 -0.66 -4.53
C VAL A 55 25.58 -0.26 -4.39
N ARG A 56 25.90 1.01 -4.60
CA ARG A 56 27.26 1.57 -4.47
C ARG A 56 27.83 1.42 -3.05
N LYS A 57 26.96 1.45 -2.03
CA LYS A 57 27.34 1.23 -0.62
C LYS A 57 27.35 -0.24 -0.22
N ASN A 58 26.98 -1.15 -1.12
CA ASN A 58 26.81 -2.58 -0.82
C ASN A 58 25.86 -2.84 0.36
N HIS A 59 24.81 -2.01 0.50
CA HIS A 59 23.77 -2.14 1.53
C HIS A 59 22.47 -2.69 0.94
N PRO A 60 21.64 -3.39 1.73
CA PRO A 60 20.30 -3.77 1.30
C PRO A 60 19.50 -2.54 0.86
N ILE A 61 18.73 -2.68 -0.22
CA ILE A 61 17.88 -1.59 -0.72
C ILE A 61 16.60 -1.55 0.12
N GLU A 62 16.29 -0.38 0.67
CA GLU A 62 15.09 -0.20 1.48
C GLU A 62 13.92 0.32 0.65
N PHE A 63 12.76 -0.29 0.85
CA PHE A 63 11.49 0.12 0.29
C PHE A 63 10.50 0.37 1.42
N VAL A 64 9.66 1.40 1.28
CA VAL A 64 8.58 1.70 2.23
C VAL A 64 7.22 1.60 1.55
N LEU A 65 6.29 0.86 2.13
CA LEU A 65 4.98 0.57 1.56
C LEU A 65 3.85 0.79 2.57
N PRO A 66 3.03 1.85 2.43
CA PRO A 66 1.86 2.03 3.26
C PRO A 66 0.72 1.24 2.67
N ALA A 67 0.32 0.29 3.49
CA ALA A 67 -0.51 -0.83 3.14
C ALA A 67 -0.87 -1.56 4.43
N PHE A 68 -1.80 -2.50 4.33
CA PHE A 68 -2.22 -3.33 5.46
C PHE A 68 -2.72 -2.50 6.67
N PRO A 69 -3.70 -1.59 6.47
CA PRO A 69 -4.26 -0.77 7.56
C PRO A 69 -5.16 -1.55 8.53
N GLY A 70 -5.72 -2.67 8.10
CA GLY A 70 -6.89 -3.28 8.72
C GLY A 70 -7.94 -3.61 7.66
N LYS A 71 -8.76 -4.62 7.92
CA LYS A 71 -9.88 -4.98 7.02
C LYS A 71 -10.96 -3.90 7.02
N SER A 72 -11.59 -3.73 5.86
CA SER A 72 -12.78 -2.86 5.72
C SER A 72 -13.83 -3.19 6.79
N PRO A 73 -14.48 -2.19 7.41
CA PRO A 73 -15.55 -2.44 8.37
C PRO A 73 -16.80 -3.04 7.72
N ASN A 74 -16.90 -3.02 6.39
CA ASN A 74 -18.02 -3.57 5.65
C ASN A 74 -17.86 -5.09 5.45
N LEU A 75 -18.58 -5.89 6.24
CA LEU A 75 -18.54 -7.35 6.18
C LEU A 75 -19.09 -7.95 4.88
N ASN A 76 -19.73 -7.18 4.00
CA ASN A 76 -20.06 -7.64 2.64
C ASN A 76 -18.84 -7.64 1.72
N LYS A 77 -17.73 -7.00 2.13
CA LYS A 77 -16.49 -6.95 1.34
C LYS A 77 -15.48 -8.00 1.78
N VAL A 78 -15.45 -8.34 3.07
CA VAL A 78 -14.37 -9.11 3.71
C VAL A 78 -14.92 -10.24 4.59
N LEU A 79 -14.08 -11.19 5.00
CA LEU A 79 -14.48 -12.33 5.86
C LEU A 79 -14.64 -11.96 7.34
N GLY A 80 -13.93 -10.93 7.80
CA GLY A 80 -13.88 -10.49 9.19
C GLY A 80 -12.87 -9.35 9.33
N HIS A 81 -12.47 -9.04 10.56
CA HIS A 81 -11.50 -7.96 10.82
C HIS A 81 -10.03 -8.43 10.75
N LEU A 82 -9.76 -9.73 10.83
CA LEU A 82 -8.41 -10.30 10.78
C LEU A 82 -7.92 -10.56 9.35
N PRO A 83 -6.59 -10.62 9.12
CA PRO A 83 -6.01 -11.08 7.86
C PRO A 83 -6.50 -12.48 7.47
N ASP A 84 -6.73 -12.66 6.17
CA ASP A 84 -7.12 -13.92 5.56
C ASP A 84 -6.11 -14.34 4.47
N LEU A 85 -6.48 -15.27 3.58
CA LEU A 85 -5.54 -15.75 2.55
C LEU A 85 -5.09 -14.61 1.62
N ALA A 86 -5.89 -13.56 1.43
CA ALA A 86 -5.52 -12.46 0.55
C ALA A 86 -4.28 -11.72 1.06
N GLU A 87 -4.23 -11.38 2.36
CA GLU A 87 -3.06 -10.76 2.98
C GLU A 87 -1.85 -11.69 2.97
N GLU A 88 -2.05 -12.96 3.35
CA GLU A 88 -0.97 -13.95 3.39
C GLU A 88 -0.25 -14.06 2.04
N GLN A 89 -1.00 -14.22 0.95
CA GLN A 89 -0.43 -14.33 -0.39
C GLN A 89 0.22 -13.03 -0.85
N SER A 90 -0.30 -11.87 -0.43
CA SER A 90 0.34 -10.60 -0.70
C SER A 90 1.66 -10.42 0.05
N LEU A 91 1.76 -10.86 1.30
CA LEU A 91 3.01 -10.83 2.06
C LEU A 91 4.04 -11.77 1.43
N ILE A 92 3.64 -13.01 1.10
CA ILE A 92 4.52 -13.97 0.40
C ILE A 92 5.03 -13.38 -0.91
N PHE A 93 4.15 -12.76 -1.69
CA PHE A 93 4.51 -12.10 -2.94
C PHE A 93 5.56 -11.00 -2.74
N LEU A 94 5.33 -10.07 -1.79
CA LEU A 94 6.27 -8.98 -1.50
C LEU A 94 7.64 -9.50 -1.05
N ASN A 95 7.66 -10.57 -0.24
CA ASN A 95 8.90 -11.22 0.18
C ASN A 95 9.63 -11.85 -1.00
N SER A 96 8.91 -12.59 -1.85
CA SER A 96 9.50 -13.24 -3.05
C SER A 96 10.10 -12.23 -4.03
N LEU A 97 9.53 -11.02 -4.13
CA LEU A 97 10.11 -9.96 -4.93
C LEU A 97 11.47 -9.52 -4.39
N CYS A 98 11.64 -9.47 -3.07
CA CYS A 98 12.93 -9.17 -2.44
C CYS A 98 13.93 -10.31 -2.62
N GLU A 99 13.48 -11.57 -2.58
CA GLU A 99 14.32 -12.75 -2.87
C GLU A 99 14.86 -12.69 -4.31
N THR A 100 14.01 -12.41 -5.30
CA THR A 100 14.42 -12.18 -6.70
C THR A 100 15.48 -11.09 -6.82
N ILE A 101 15.35 -10.00 -6.04
CA ILE A 101 16.36 -8.93 -6.03
C ILE A 101 17.67 -9.42 -5.42
N GLN A 102 17.61 -10.27 -4.40
CA GLN A 102 18.79 -10.85 -3.77
C GLN A 102 19.60 -11.73 -4.73
N GLU A 103 18.95 -12.41 -5.67
CA GLU A 103 19.61 -13.15 -6.75
C GLU A 103 20.39 -12.23 -7.71
N ILE A 104 19.91 -10.98 -7.91
CA ILE A 104 20.54 -9.97 -8.77
C ILE A 104 21.66 -9.23 -8.01
N TYR A 105 21.47 -9.01 -6.71
CA TYR A 105 22.32 -8.17 -5.86
C TYR A 105 22.36 -8.77 -4.44
N THR A 106 23.50 -9.32 -4.03
CA THR A 106 23.62 -10.17 -2.84
C THR A 106 23.11 -9.57 -1.52
N PRO A 107 23.30 -8.27 -1.21
CA PRO A 107 22.68 -7.65 -0.02
C PRO A 107 21.14 -7.62 -0.07
N GLY A 108 20.56 -7.73 -1.26
CA GLY A 108 19.12 -7.86 -1.49
C GLY A 108 18.34 -6.57 -1.23
N ALA A 109 17.06 -6.75 -0.94
CA ALA A 109 16.13 -5.68 -0.62
C ALA A 109 15.31 -6.03 0.63
N LYS A 110 14.76 -4.99 1.25
CA LYS A 110 13.80 -5.08 2.35
C LYS A 110 12.61 -4.17 2.09
N ILE A 111 11.42 -4.62 2.47
CA ILE A 111 10.20 -3.81 2.44
C ILE A 111 9.74 -3.57 3.89
N ILE A 112 9.63 -2.30 4.24
CA ILE A 112 9.04 -1.82 5.49
C ILE A 112 7.58 -1.48 5.18
N ILE A 113 6.66 -2.27 5.72
CA ILE A 113 5.23 -2.06 5.61
C ILE A 113 4.81 -1.02 6.65
N CYS A 114 4.65 0.23 6.21
CA CYS A 114 4.24 1.32 7.09
C CYS A 114 2.71 1.34 7.22
N SER A 115 2.15 0.50 8.11
CA SER A 115 0.71 0.34 8.28
C SER A 115 0.04 1.67 8.60
N ASP A 116 -0.93 2.05 7.78
CA ASP A 116 -1.68 3.29 7.89
C ASP A 116 -3.04 3.11 8.58
N GLY A 117 -3.23 1.97 9.26
CA GLY A 117 -4.46 1.65 9.99
C GLY A 117 -4.82 2.68 11.03
N ARG A 118 -3.88 2.95 11.94
CA ARG A 118 -4.05 3.91 13.02
C ARG A 118 -4.19 5.34 12.52
N VAL A 119 -3.59 5.65 11.38
CA VAL A 119 -3.69 6.96 10.71
C VAL A 119 -5.14 7.25 10.32
N PHE A 120 -5.92 6.25 9.91
CA PHE A 120 -7.22 6.44 9.29
C PHE A 120 -8.41 5.83 10.03
N SER A 121 -8.19 5.02 11.06
CA SER A 121 -9.20 4.16 11.70
C SER A 121 -10.53 4.87 12.01
N ASP A 122 -10.50 5.97 12.74
CA ASP A 122 -11.64 6.84 13.07
C ASP A 122 -12.35 7.44 11.82
N VAL A 123 -11.59 7.81 10.79
CA VAL A 123 -12.13 8.40 9.56
C VAL A 123 -12.84 7.35 8.72
N VAL A 124 -12.27 6.15 8.60
CA VAL A 124 -12.84 5.04 7.81
C VAL A 124 -13.83 4.18 8.60
N GLY A 125 -13.93 4.38 9.92
CA GLY A 125 -14.87 3.65 10.79
C GLY A 125 -14.39 2.27 11.22
N MET A 126 -13.07 2.04 11.26
CA MET A 126 -12.48 0.84 11.87
C MET A 126 -12.43 1.03 13.39
N LYS A 127 -12.68 -0.04 14.14
CA LYS A 127 -12.49 -0.05 15.59
C LYS A 127 -10.99 -0.11 15.89
N GLU A 128 -10.55 0.63 16.89
CA GLU A 128 -9.13 0.69 17.25
C GLU A 128 -8.56 -0.68 17.68
N ASP A 129 -9.35 -1.47 18.42
CA ASP A 129 -8.95 -2.83 18.83
C ASP A 129 -8.80 -3.76 17.63
N HIS A 130 -9.70 -3.68 16.65
CA HIS A 130 -9.58 -4.47 15.41
C HIS A 130 -8.32 -4.10 14.60
N VAL A 131 -7.90 -2.83 14.63
CA VAL A 131 -6.66 -2.40 13.98
C VAL A 131 -5.46 -3.01 14.71
N THR A 132 -5.45 -2.98 16.05
CA THR A 132 -4.41 -3.61 16.87
C THR A 132 -4.32 -5.12 16.58
N GLU A 133 -5.46 -5.83 16.61
CA GLU A 133 -5.52 -7.27 16.33
C GLU A 133 -5.05 -7.61 14.91
N TYR A 134 -5.39 -6.76 13.93
CA TYR A 134 -4.92 -6.93 12.56
C TYR A 134 -3.41 -6.71 12.43
N GLN A 135 -2.86 -5.66 13.06
CA GLN A 135 -1.41 -5.39 13.07
C GLN A 135 -0.63 -6.57 13.66
N MET A 136 -1.02 -7.01 14.86
CA MET A 136 -0.41 -8.18 15.52
C MET A 136 -0.50 -9.44 14.65
N SER A 137 -1.61 -9.63 13.94
CA SER A 137 -1.79 -10.76 13.04
C SER A 137 -0.91 -10.70 11.80
N ILE A 138 -0.64 -9.51 11.24
CA ILE A 138 0.30 -9.33 10.14
C ILE A 138 1.72 -9.65 10.61
N ASP A 139 2.14 -9.18 11.77
CA ASP A 139 3.46 -9.48 12.35
C ASP A 139 3.62 -10.99 12.61
N SER A 140 2.54 -11.63 13.09
CA SER A 140 2.50 -13.07 13.32
C SER A 140 2.63 -13.84 12.01
N LEU A 141 1.90 -13.44 10.95
CA LEU A 141 2.02 -14.04 9.62
C LEU A 141 3.45 -13.91 9.05
N ILE A 142 4.06 -12.73 9.16
CA ILE A 142 5.45 -12.50 8.70
C ILE A 142 6.41 -13.47 9.43
N THR A 143 6.24 -13.63 10.73
CA THR A 143 7.07 -14.50 11.57
C THR A 143 6.84 -15.99 11.27
N GLU A 144 5.59 -16.43 11.27
CA GLU A 144 5.20 -17.84 11.06
C GLU A 144 5.61 -18.34 9.68
N LEU A 145 5.46 -17.49 8.65
CA LEU A 145 5.83 -17.79 7.27
C LEU A 145 7.33 -17.54 6.98
N LYS A 146 8.09 -17.04 7.96
CA LYS A 146 9.53 -16.74 7.86
C LYS A 146 9.85 -15.77 6.71
N LEU A 147 9.05 -14.73 6.54
CA LEU A 147 9.22 -13.73 5.49
C LEU A 147 10.33 -12.73 5.88
N SER A 148 11.58 -13.15 5.70
CA SER A 148 12.78 -12.45 6.22
C SER A 148 13.08 -11.08 5.58
N HIS A 149 12.42 -10.73 4.48
CA HIS A 149 12.61 -9.45 3.80
C HIS A 149 11.58 -8.39 4.20
N LEU A 150 10.60 -8.76 5.04
CA LEU A 150 9.52 -7.88 5.45
C LEU A 150 9.68 -7.45 6.90
N SER A 151 9.33 -6.20 7.16
CA SER A 151 9.15 -5.64 8.50
C SER A 151 7.97 -4.70 8.49
N THR A 152 7.45 -4.36 9.67
CA THR A 152 6.33 -3.45 9.84
C THR A 152 6.80 -2.19 10.57
N PHE A 153 6.08 -1.09 10.31
CA PHE A 153 6.20 0.15 11.06
C PHE A 153 4.80 0.72 11.27
N HIS A 154 4.44 0.97 12.52
CA HIS A 154 3.14 1.46 12.93
C HIS A 154 3.24 2.86 13.51
N LEU A 155 2.19 3.67 13.32
CA LEU A 155 2.10 5.00 13.94
C LEU A 155 2.21 4.92 15.48
N ASP A 156 1.72 3.82 16.06
CA ASP A 156 1.71 3.50 17.49
C ASP A 156 3.14 3.52 18.11
N GLU A 157 4.17 3.30 17.30
CA GLU A 157 5.58 3.24 17.75
C GLU A 157 6.20 4.62 18.00
N ILE A 158 5.59 5.70 17.50
CA ILE A 158 6.16 7.06 17.56
C ILE A 158 6.03 7.69 18.94
N ALA A 159 4.93 7.40 19.63
CA ALA A 159 4.68 7.90 20.96
C ALA A 159 4.02 6.80 21.81
N PRO A 160 4.82 5.81 22.28
CA PRO A 160 4.31 4.71 23.09
C PRO A 160 3.63 5.24 24.37
N GLY A 161 2.41 4.78 24.62
CA GLY A 161 1.63 5.15 25.81
C GLY A 161 0.71 6.36 25.62
N GLU A 162 0.81 7.09 24.51
CA GLU A 162 -0.14 8.14 24.15
C GLU A 162 -1.46 7.55 23.61
N SER A 163 -2.54 8.34 23.67
CA SER A 163 -3.80 7.93 23.06
C SER A 163 -3.72 7.98 21.53
N PHE A 164 -4.41 7.07 20.85
CA PHE A 164 -4.45 7.02 19.38
C PHE A 164 -4.92 8.34 18.74
N GLU A 165 -5.81 9.06 19.41
CA GLU A 165 -6.24 10.40 18.97
C GLU A 165 -5.09 11.40 19.06
N ALA A 166 -4.41 11.48 20.21
CA ALA A 166 -3.28 12.38 20.41
C ALA A 166 -2.15 12.13 19.40
N ILE A 167 -1.82 10.87 19.10
CA ILE A 167 -0.79 10.53 18.11
C ILE A 167 -1.20 11.00 16.71
N ARG A 168 -2.47 10.85 16.32
CA ARG A 168 -2.97 11.36 15.03
C ARG A 168 -2.96 12.89 14.96
N GLU A 169 -3.29 13.56 16.05
CA GLU A 169 -3.23 15.02 16.13
C GLU A 169 -1.79 15.52 15.99
N ALA A 170 -0.85 14.91 16.71
CA ALA A 170 0.58 15.22 16.61
C ALA A 170 1.10 14.99 15.18
N LEU A 171 0.73 13.87 14.55
CA LEU A 171 1.08 13.60 13.14
C LEU A 171 0.64 14.73 12.21
N VAL A 172 -0.62 15.18 12.34
CA VAL A 172 -1.17 16.25 11.50
C VAL A 172 -0.55 17.60 11.83
N LEU A 173 -0.29 17.88 13.10
CA LEU A 173 0.31 19.15 13.54
C LEU A 173 1.72 19.31 12.98
N THR A 174 2.54 18.26 13.05
CA THR A 174 3.96 18.31 12.66
C THR A 174 4.15 18.15 11.16
N HIS A 175 3.38 17.27 10.51
CA HIS A 175 3.64 16.89 9.10
C HIS A 175 2.48 17.22 8.14
N GLY A 176 1.34 17.67 8.65
CA GLY A 176 0.13 17.92 7.86
C GLY A 176 0.00 19.35 7.34
N ARG A 177 -1.03 19.55 6.51
CA ARG A 177 -1.54 20.87 6.08
C ARG A 177 -2.92 21.10 6.66
N SER A 178 -3.37 22.35 6.74
CA SER A 178 -4.72 22.62 7.26
C SER A 178 -5.81 22.13 6.31
N ILE A 179 -6.99 21.82 6.86
CA ILE A 179 -8.14 21.39 6.06
C ILE A 179 -8.59 22.51 5.11
N GLU A 180 -8.43 23.77 5.52
CA GLU A 180 -8.76 24.95 4.72
C GLU A 180 -7.88 25.02 3.46
N GLN A 181 -6.57 24.78 3.60
CA GLN A 181 -5.64 24.73 2.47
C GLN A 181 -6.00 23.58 1.52
N ILE A 182 -6.26 22.38 2.06
CA ILE A 182 -6.64 21.22 1.24
C ILE A 182 -7.95 21.47 0.49
N ARG A 183 -8.95 22.08 1.13
CA ARG A 183 -10.21 22.47 0.48
C ARG A 183 -9.98 23.46 -0.65
N SER A 184 -9.11 24.45 -0.44
CA SER A 184 -8.75 25.42 -1.47
C SER A 184 -8.13 24.72 -2.68
N ASP A 185 -7.16 23.83 -2.43
CA ASP A 185 -6.47 23.08 -3.49
C ASP A 185 -7.43 22.17 -4.29
N VAL A 186 -8.33 21.45 -3.61
CA VAL A 186 -9.34 20.60 -4.25
C VAL A 186 -10.30 21.41 -5.12
N LYS A 187 -10.67 22.62 -4.70
CA LYS A 187 -11.51 23.53 -5.49
C LYS A 187 -10.76 24.06 -6.72
N ARG A 188 -9.52 24.50 -6.56
CA ARG A 188 -8.69 24.95 -7.69
C ARG A 188 -8.47 23.82 -8.70
N GLY A 189 -8.24 22.60 -8.23
CA GLY A 189 -8.11 21.40 -9.07
C GLY A 189 -9.35 21.02 -9.87
N GLN A 190 -10.52 21.55 -9.52
CA GLN A 190 -11.72 21.41 -10.36
C GLN A 190 -11.69 22.34 -11.57
N ALA A 191 -11.08 23.52 -11.44
CA ALA A 191 -11.05 24.56 -12.46
C ALA A 191 -9.78 24.53 -13.32
N GLU A 192 -8.68 24.04 -12.77
CA GLU A 192 -7.34 24.13 -13.37
C GLU A 192 -6.71 22.75 -13.55
N SER A 193 -6.20 22.46 -14.76
CA SER A 193 -5.56 21.18 -15.08
C SER A 193 -4.33 20.88 -14.22
N ALA A 194 -3.56 21.92 -13.85
CA ALA A 194 -2.37 21.83 -13.02
C ALA A 194 -2.64 21.26 -11.60
N HIS A 195 -3.86 21.41 -11.09
CA HIS A 195 -4.28 20.89 -9.78
C HIS A 195 -5.27 19.73 -9.89
N SER A 196 -5.48 19.17 -11.08
CA SER A 196 -6.49 18.12 -11.30
C SER A 196 -6.26 16.84 -10.49
N GLU A 197 -5.02 16.53 -10.10
CA GLU A 197 -4.71 15.31 -9.34
C GLU A 197 -5.30 15.29 -7.93
N ILE A 198 -5.20 16.39 -7.17
CA ILE A 198 -5.76 16.43 -5.82
C ILE A 198 -7.29 16.36 -5.86
N HIS A 199 -7.91 16.96 -6.88
CA HIS A 199 -9.35 16.85 -7.10
C HIS A 199 -9.76 15.41 -7.45
N ARG A 200 -9.03 14.75 -8.36
CA ARG A 200 -9.25 13.33 -8.71
C ARG A 200 -9.10 12.42 -7.50
N MET A 201 -8.07 12.64 -6.68
CA MET A 201 -7.86 11.90 -5.44
C MET A 201 -9.03 12.10 -4.46
N TYR A 202 -9.47 13.35 -4.25
CA TYR A 202 -10.64 13.66 -3.42
C TYR A 202 -11.89 12.91 -3.90
N CYS A 203 -12.20 12.97 -5.18
CA CYS A 203 -13.36 12.28 -5.75
C CYS A 203 -13.27 10.75 -5.57
N GLY A 204 -12.09 10.17 -5.77
CA GLY A 204 -11.82 8.75 -5.53
C GLY A 204 -12.06 8.35 -4.06
N LEU A 205 -11.54 9.13 -3.12
CA LEU A 205 -11.70 8.90 -1.68
C LEU A 205 -13.17 9.04 -1.25
N VAL A 206 -13.91 10.01 -1.79
CA VAL A 206 -15.35 10.13 -1.53
C VAL A 206 -16.09 8.88 -2.00
N LYS A 207 -15.81 8.39 -3.22
CA LYS A 207 -16.44 7.16 -3.74
C LYS A 207 -16.13 5.96 -2.85
N PHE A 208 -14.86 5.82 -2.45
CA PHE A 208 -14.39 4.77 -1.55
C PHE A 208 -15.14 4.80 -0.20
N LEU A 209 -15.16 5.95 0.47
CA LEU A 209 -15.81 6.12 1.77
C LEU A 209 -17.33 5.88 1.72
N VAL A 210 -17.98 6.25 0.62
CA VAL A 210 -19.40 5.97 0.41
C VAL A 210 -19.62 4.47 0.31
N GLU A 211 -18.81 3.76 -0.47
CA GLU A 211 -18.92 2.31 -0.64
C GLU A 211 -18.70 1.56 0.68
N ASP A 212 -17.69 1.93 1.48
CA ASP A 212 -17.41 1.31 2.77
C ASP A 212 -18.55 1.50 3.78
N GLN A 213 -19.29 2.61 3.70
CA GLN A 213 -20.44 2.85 4.58
C GLN A 213 -21.73 2.20 4.10
N LEU A 214 -21.84 1.80 2.83
CA LEU A 214 -23.03 1.16 2.29
C LEU A 214 -23.06 -0.33 2.66
N HIS A 215 -23.67 -0.64 3.80
CA HIS A 215 -23.92 -1.99 4.29
C HIS A 215 -25.36 -2.11 4.83
N PRO A 216 -25.96 -3.32 4.87
CA PRO A 216 -27.38 -3.51 5.18
C PRO A 216 -27.87 -2.92 6.51
N GLU A 217 -26.98 -2.79 7.49
CA GLU A 217 -27.29 -2.29 8.83
C GLU A 217 -27.27 -0.75 8.94
N ILE A 218 -26.87 -0.03 7.88
CA ILE A 218 -26.76 1.43 7.91
C ILE A 218 -28.15 2.08 7.97
N LYS A 219 -28.37 2.90 9.00
CA LYS A 219 -29.67 3.56 9.25
C LYS A 219 -29.79 4.96 8.65
N ILE A 220 -28.73 5.48 8.02
CA ILE A 220 -28.70 6.82 7.44
C ILE A 220 -28.88 6.78 5.92
N SER A 221 -29.41 7.86 5.35
CA SER A 221 -29.69 7.93 3.92
C SER A 221 -28.41 8.01 3.08
N LYS A 222 -28.49 7.58 1.81
CA LYS A 222 -27.37 7.67 0.85
C LYS A 222 -26.84 9.11 0.71
N SER A 223 -27.71 10.12 0.77
CA SER A 223 -27.30 11.53 0.71
C SER A 223 -26.55 11.98 1.97
N GLN A 224 -26.95 11.50 3.15
CA GLN A 224 -26.22 11.72 4.41
C GLN A 224 -24.84 11.05 4.38
N ILE A 225 -24.75 9.80 3.93
CA ILE A 225 -23.48 9.08 3.73
C ILE A 225 -22.56 9.88 2.80
N GLN A 226 -23.08 10.36 1.67
CA GLN A 226 -22.28 11.13 0.73
C GLN A 226 -21.80 12.46 1.32
N LYS A 227 -22.64 13.16 2.10
CA LYS A 227 -22.26 14.40 2.79
C LYS A 227 -21.17 14.17 3.83
N GLN A 228 -21.27 13.11 4.63
CA GLN A 228 -20.25 12.73 5.62
C GLN A 228 -18.95 12.31 4.96
N SER A 229 -19.03 11.49 3.90
CA SER A 229 -17.87 11.03 3.13
C SER A 229 -17.07 12.18 2.49
N ARG A 230 -17.75 13.20 1.99
CA ARG A 230 -17.10 14.43 1.49
C ARG A 230 -16.29 15.15 2.57
N LYS A 231 -16.81 15.24 3.80
CA LYS A 231 -16.06 15.84 4.92
C LYS A 231 -14.85 14.98 5.29
N LYS A 232 -15.06 13.67 5.45
CA LYS A 232 -14.03 12.68 5.79
C LYS A 232 -12.90 12.61 4.75
N ALA A 233 -13.20 12.76 3.46
CA ALA A 233 -12.20 12.74 2.39
C ALA A 233 -11.13 13.83 2.55
N TYR A 234 -11.46 15.01 3.08
CA TYR A 234 -10.46 16.05 3.37
C TYR A 234 -9.47 15.60 4.47
N HIS A 235 -9.97 14.95 5.53
CA HIS A 235 -9.12 14.40 6.59
C HIS A 235 -8.27 13.23 6.09
N MET A 236 -8.80 12.39 5.21
CA MET A 236 -8.00 11.34 4.57
C MET A 236 -6.83 11.93 3.77
N ILE A 237 -7.06 12.99 2.98
CA ILE A 237 -5.99 13.66 2.25
C ILE A 237 -4.97 14.29 3.21
N GLN A 238 -5.45 14.97 4.26
CA GLN A 238 -4.60 15.59 5.26
C GLN A 238 -3.64 14.58 5.89
N ARG A 239 -4.19 13.48 6.40
CA ARG A 239 -3.44 12.46 7.11
C ARG A 239 -2.59 11.61 6.17
N SER A 240 -3.02 11.36 4.94
CA SER A 240 -2.19 10.68 3.93
C SER A 240 -0.95 11.50 3.57
N ASN A 241 -1.09 12.83 3.44
CA ASN A 241 0.06 13.71 3.23
C ASN A 241 0.97 13.74 4.46
N ALA A 242 0.41 13.88 5.66
CA ALA A 242 1.18 13.87 6.91
C ALA A 242 1.96 12.56 7.09
N TRP A 243 1.30 11.41 6.85
CA TRP A 243 1.93 10.09 6.90
C TRP A 243 3.03 9.93 5.85
N THR A 244 2.80 10.46 4.64
CA THR A 244 3.84 10.45 3.58
C THR A 244 5.07 11.23 4.01
N ASN A 245 4.87 12.44 4.57
CA ASN A 245 5.96 13.31 5.01
C ASN A 245 6.75 12.70 6.17
N LEU A 246 6.06 12.13 7.16
CA LEU A 246 6.71 11.42 8.27
C LEU A 246 7.52 10.22 7.78
N ILE A 247 6.97 9.39 6.88
CA ILE A 247 7.72 8.26 6.31
C ILE A 247 8.97 8.74 5.56
N GLU A 248 8.87 9.85 4.83
CA GLU A 248 10.02 10.41 4.11
C GLU A 248 11.09 10.95 5.06
N GLU A 249 10.69 11.47 6.23
CA GLU A 249 11.60 11.89 7.30
C GLU A 249 12.29 10.70 7.98
N LEU A 250 11.55 9.64 8.30
CA LEU A 250 12.07 8.46 8.98
C LEU A 250 12.92 7.57 8.06
N PHE A 251 12.57 7.49 6.78
CA PHE A 251 13.19 6.60 5.79
C PHE A 251 13.61 7.37 4.53
N PRO A 252 14.51 8.37 4.63
CA PRO A 252 14.83 9.28 3.53
C PRO A 252 15.47 8.58 2.34
N SER A 253 16.23 7.51 2.59
CA SER A 253 16.90 6.71 1.55
C SER A 253 16.00 5.63 0.93
N ALA A 254 14.83 5.36 1.51
CA ALA A 254 13.97 4.28 1.02
C ALA A 254 13.21 4.68 -0.26
N VAL A 255 13.02 3.71 -1.15
CA VAL A 255 12.17 3.87 -2.34
C VAL A 255 10.70 3.76 -1.92
N ARG A 256 9.90 4.73 -2.38
CA ARG A 256 8.50 4.87 -1.99
C ARG A 256 7.58 4.00 -2.83
N LEU A 257 7.14 2.86 -2.29
CA LEU A 257 6.12 2.02 -2.92
C LEU A 257 4.70 2.57 -2.64
N SER A 258 3.73 2.14 -3.45
CA SER A 258 2.33 2.55 -3.33
C SER A 258 1.40 1.44 -3.80
N ILE A 259 0.29 1.22 -3.08
CA ILE A 259 -0.78 0.31 -3.54
C ILE A 259 -1.72 0.95 -4.56
N HIS A 260 -1.60 2.26 -4.78
CA HIS A 260 -2.39 3.00 -5.74
C HIS A 260 -1.69 3.08 -7.09
N PRO A 261 -2.44 3.07 -8.20
CA PRO A 261 -1.87 3.29 -9.53
C PRO A 261 -1.13 4.62 -9.61
N GLN A 262 0.04 4.61 -10.26
CA GLN A 262 0.88 5.78 -10.43
C GLN A 262 1.04 6.13 -11.91
N ALA A 263 1.20 7.42 -12.22
CA ALA A 263 1.59 7.87 -13.55
C ALA A 263 3.05 7.50 -13.83
N CYS A 264 3.40 7.41 -15.11
CA CYS A 264 4.79 7.35 -15.52
C CYS A 264 5.59 8.54 -14.95
N GLY A 265 6.79 8.27 -14.39
CA GLY A 265 7.61 9.30 -13.74
C GLY A 265 7.14 9.76 -12.36
N SER A 266 6.16 9.11 -11.74
CA SER A 266 5.76 9.42 -10.37
C SER A 266 6.90 9.18 -9.38
N LYS A 267 6.96 10.00 -8.32
CA LYS A 267 7.85 9.79 -7.18
C LYS A 267 7.48 8.54 -6.35
N LYS A 268 6.33 7.95 -6.60
CA LYS A 268 5.84 6.72 -5.96
C LYS A 268 5.83 5.59 -6.99
N LEU A 269 6.28 4.42 -6.60
CA LEU A 269 6.26 3.22 -7.42
C LEU A 269 5.03 2.38 -7.08
N GLY A 270 4.03 2.40 -7.96
CA GLY A 270 2.82 1.60 -7.78
C GLY A 270 3.12 0.10 -7.88
N ILE A 271 2.72 -0.71 -6.90
CA ILE A 271 2.97 -2.16 -6.86
C ILE A 271 1.66 -2.94 -6.73
N GLN A 272 1.56 -4.08 -7.42
CA GLN A 272 0.46 -5.03 -7.26
C GLN A 272 0.68 -5.88 -6.01
N LEU A 273 -0.40 -6.31 -5.34
CA LEU A 273 -0.30 -7.15 -4.15
C LEU A 273 -0.82 -8.57 -4.36
N LEU A 274 -1.87 -8.73 -5.18
CA LEU A 274 -2.44 -10.04 -5.47
C LEU A 274 -3.16 -10.01 -6.82
N GLY A 275 -2.65 -10.79 -7.78
CA GLY A 275 -3.20 -10.90 -9.13
C GLY A 275 -3.01 -9.65 -10.00
N LYS A 276 -2.82 -9.85 -11.31
CA LYS A 276 -2.62 -8.76 -12.28
C LYS A 276 -3.90 -8.03 -12.66
N GLU A 277 -5.06 -8.63 -12.42
CA GLU A 277 -6.33 -8.20 -13.01
C GLU A 277 -7.19 -7.30 -12.11
N THR A 278 -6.72 -6.97 -10.91
CA THR A 278 -7.55 -6.27 -9.91
C THR A 278 -6.84 -5.08 -9.26
N TRP A 279 -7.54 -3.95 -9.25
CA TRP A 279 -7.15 -2.72 -8.55
C TRP A 279 -7.45 -2.78 -7.05
N MET A 280 -8.13 -3.83 -6.59
CA MET A 280 -8.51 -4.02 -5.20
C MET A 280 -7.27 -4.34 -4.34
N THR A 281 -7.29 -3.96 -3.07
CA THR A 281 -6.28 -4.37 -2.09
C THR A 281 -6.84 -5.48 -1.19
N PRO A 282 -5.99 -6.36 -0.64
CA PRO A 282 -6.41 -7.53 0.14
C PRO A 282 -7.43 -7.23 1.25
N TRP A 283 -7.28 -6.08 1.91
CA TRP A 283 -8.15 -5.65 3.00
C TRP A 283 -9.51 -5.08 2.58
N HIS A 284 -9.80 -4.97 1.28
CA HIS A 284 -11.09 -4.56 0.74
C HIS A 284 -11.84 -5.68 0.02
N GLY A 285 -11.37 -6.92 0.14
CA GLY A 285 -11.92 -8.08 -0.56
C GLY A 285 -11.61 -9.39 0.14
N VAL A 286 -11.84 -10.47 -0.59
CA VAL A 286 -11.53 -11.85 -0.23
C VAL A 286 -10.80 -12.52 -1.38
N ALA A 287 -9.87 -13.40 -1.06
CA ALA A 287 -9.27 -14.27 -2.05
C ALA A 287 -10.31 -15.30 -2.52
N VAL A 288 -10.41 -15.51 -3.83
CA VAL A 288 -11.29 -16.50 -4.45
C VAL A 288 -10.47 -17.33 -5.42
N LYS A 289 -10.49 -18.65 -5.23
CA LYS A 289 -9.83 -19.60 -6.11
C LYS A 289 -10.80 -20.03 -7.22
N ILE A 290 -10.43 -19.73 -8.45
CA ILE A 290 -11.19 -20.05 -9.67
C ILE A 290 -10.21 -20.71 -10.64
N ASP A 291 -10.49 -21.95 -11.06
CA ASP A 291 -9.62 -22.74 -11.94
C ASP A 291 -8.16 -22.82 -11.46
N GLY A 292 -7.98 -23.04 -10.16
CA GLY A 292 -6.66 -23.11 -9.53
C GLY A 292 -5.95 -21.76 -9.34
N LYS A 293 -6.51 -20.65 -9.85
CA LYS A 293 -5.92 -19.31 -9.74
C LYS A 293 -6.63 -18.48 -8.69
N LEU A 294 -5.86 -17.77 -7.87
CA LEU A 294 -6.41 -16.81 -6.91
C LEU A 294 -6.73 -15.48 -7.60
N ARG A 295 -7.92 -14.97 -7.32
CA ARG A 295 -8.41 -13.65 -7.71
C ARG A 295 -8.93 -12.92 -6.48
N LEU A 296 -8.87 -11.60 -6.50
CA LEU A 296 -9.40 -10.76 -5.42
C LEU A 296 -10.70 -10.10 -5.86
N MET A 297 -11.76 -10.28 -5.07
CA MET A 297 -13.07 -9.64 -5.28
C MET A 297 -13.75 -9.38 -3.94
N LYS A 298 -14.87 -8.67 -3.94
CA LYS A 298 -15.64 -8.44 -2.70
C LYS A 298 -16.35 -9.73 -2.31
N ARG A 299 -16.50 -9.98 -1.00
CA ARG A 299 -17.19 -11.17 -0.49
C ARG A 299 -18.56 -11.41 -1.12
N TRP A 300 -19.42 -10.39 -1.23
CA TRP A 300 -20.74 -10.56 -1.85
C TRP A 300 -20.67 -11.03 -3.31
N GLN A 301 -19.61 -10.66 -4.05
CA GLN A 301 -19.40 -11.14 -5.43
C GLN A 301 -19.01 -12.61 -5.44
N ALA A 302 -18.18 -13.05 -4.47
CA ALA A 302 -17.83 -14.46 -4.34
C ALA A 302 -19.06 -15.30 -3.98
N GLU A 303 -19.93 -14.79 -3.11
CA GLU A 303 -21.20 -15.43 -2.74
C GLU A 303 -22.18 -15.50 -3.92
N GLU A 304 -22.29 -14.45 -4.74
CA GLU A 304 -23.10 -14.46 -5.97
C GLU A 304 -22.61 -15.46 -7.02
N LEU A 305 -21.29 -15.70 -7.08
CA LEU A 305 -20.70 -16.73 -7.94
C LEU A 305 -20.94 -18.16 -7.44
N GLY A 306 -21.61 -18.33 -6.29
CA GLY A 306 -21.81 -19.64 -5.66
C GLY A 306 -20.51 -20.25 -5.12
N ALA A 307 -19.51 -19.42 -4.82
CA ALA A 307 -18.25 -19.92 -4.28
C ALA A 307 -18.42 -20.43 -2.84
N ASN A 308 -17.73 -21.53 -2.52
CA ASN A 308 -17.77 -22.15 -1.20
C ASN A 308 -16.73 -21.52 -0.28
N LEU A 309 -17.12 -21.19 0.96
CA LEU A 309 -16.19 -20.67 1.95
C LEU A 309 -15.28 -21.79 2.47
N VAL A 310 -13.97 -21.64 2.27
CA VAL A 310 -12.94 -22.54 2.79
C VAL A 310 -12.45 -22.04 4.15
N ARG A 311 -12.35 -22.97 5.10
CA ARG A 311 -11.87 -22.74 6.47
C ARG A 311 -10.60 -23.52 6.73
N ASP A 312 -9.76 -23.02 7.63
CA ASP A 312 -8.60 -23.77 8.12
C ASP A 312 -9.00 -24.85 9.14
N ARG A 313 -8.00 -25.57 9.66
CA ARG A 313 -8.16 -26.65 10.64
C ARG A 313 -8.77 -26.17 11.97
N ASN A 314 -8.67 -24.88 12.27
CA ASN A 314 -9.22 -24.26 13.48
C ASN A 314 -10.61 -23.65 13.21
N GLY A 315 -11.16 -23.83 12.01
CA GLY A 315 -12.47 -23.30 11.61
C GLY A 315 -12.43 -21.82 11.21
N LYS A 316 -11.27 -21.16 11.16
CA LYS A 316 -11.16 -19.77 10.71
C LYS A 316 -11.46 -19.69 9.22
N ALA A 317 -12.27 -18.71 8.81
CA ALA A 317 -12.55 -18.42 7.41
C ALA A 317 -11.27 -17.92 6.71
N ARG A 318 -10.93 -18.47 5.53
CA ARG A 318 -9.67 -18.19 4.85
C ARG A 318 -9.83 -17.60 3.46
N TYR A 319 -10.66 -18.20 2.61
CA TYR A 319 -10.88 -17.77 1.24
C TYR A 319 -12.13 -18.46 0.67
N PHE A 320 -12.54 -18.12 -0.54
CA PHE A 320 -13.62 -18.80 -1.26
C PHE A 320 -13.07 -19.64 -2.42
N GLU A 321 -13.75 -20.73 -2.79
CA GLU A 321 -13.40 -21.54 -3.95
C GLU A 321 -14.65 -21.84 -4.79
N VAL A 322 -14.56 -21.57 -6.10
CA VAL A 322 -15.62 -21.95 -7.05
C VAL A 322 -15.40 -23.43 -7.38
N ALA A 323 -16.39 -24.27 -7.07
CA ALA A 323 -16.35 -25.68 -7.43
C ALA A 323 -16.35 -25.82 -8.96
N GLN A 324 -15.50 -26.71 -9.48
CA GLN A 324 -15.53 -27.13 -10.88
C GLN A 324 -16.74 -28.03 -11.15
#